data_AF-A0A934H583-F1
#
_entry.id   AF-A0A934H583-F1
#
_cell.length_a   1.000
_cell.length_b   1.000
_cell.length_c   1.000
_cell.angle_alpha   90.00
_cell.angle_beta   90.00
_cell.angle_gamma   90.00
#
_symmetry.space_group_name_H-M   'P 1'
#
loop_
_entity.id
_entity.type
_entity.pdbx_description
1 polymer ?
#
loop_
_entity_poly.entity_id
_entity_poly.type
_entity_poly.pdbx_seq_one_letter_code
_entity_poly.pdbx_strand_id
1 'polypeptide(L)'
;MQAISSLRGWMRNCTFDSFERVQDAVDAFNAATEFAKKPKGWLVIHGPNGNGKTHLAAAITNKLLEKGKVVLFLNVPELLDYLRDAFNPKRDRDESALSYEERFTTIKTAPVLILDDFGAESETAWANEKLYQLLNYRT
;
A
#
# COMPACT_ATOMS: atom_id res chain seq x y z
N MET A 1 -0.17 -5.72 19.03
CA MET A 1 0.22 -5.60 17.61
C MET A 1 -0.87 -4.82 16.90
N GLN A 2 -0.86 -3.48 17.02
CA GLN A 2 -1.86 -2.62 16.40
C GLN A 2 -1.62 -2.60 14.89
N ALA A 3 -2.66 -2.90 14.12
CA ALA A 3 -2.62 -2.87 12.66
C ALA A 3 -2.29 -1.45 12.18
N ILE A 4 -1.09 -1.26 11.64
CA ILE A 4 -0.73 -0.05 10.88
C ILE A 4 -1.39 -0.18 9.51
N SER A 5 -2.72 -0.01 9.43
CA SER A 5 -3.31 0.39 8.16
C SER A 5 -3.26 1.91 8.15
N SER A 6 -2.38 2.50 7.34
CA SER A 6 -2.25 3.96 7.18
C SER A 6 -3.44 4.60 6.44
N LEU A 7 -4.60 3.92 6.42
CA LEU A 7 -5.82 4.45 5.81
C LEU A 7 -6.13 5.81 6.41
N ARG A 8 -6.10 6.83 5.55
CA ARG A 8 -6.54 8.18 5.89
C ARG A 8 -8.02 8.14 6.28
N GLY A 9 -8.47 9.10 7.11
CA GLY A 9 -9.82 9.09 7.68
C GLY A 9 -10.94 8.88 6.66
N TRP A 10 -10.84 9.51 5.48
CA TRP A 10 -11.82 9.36 4.41
C TRP A 10 -11.82 7.97 3.75
N MET A 11 -10.65 7.30 3.67
CA MET A 11 -10.51 5.98 3.04
C MET A 11 -11.23 4.87 3.83
N ARG A 12 -11.53 5.09 5.11
CA ARG A 12 -12.30 4.14 5.93
C ARG A 12 -13.73 3.94 5.44
N ASN A 13 -14.27 4.93 4.72
CA ASN A 13 -15.61 4.86 4.13
C ASN A 13 -15.58 4.38 2.67
N CYS A 14 -14.40 4.21 2.07
CA CYS A 14 -14.26 3.64 0.73
C CYS A 14 -14.44 2.13 0.79
N THR A 15 -15.67 1.66 0.58
CA THR A 15 -16.05 0.25 0.50
C THR A 15 -16.45 -0.12 -0.93
N PHE A 16 -16.57 -1.43 -1.20
CA PHE A 16 -17.11 -1.91 -2.48
C PHE A 16 -18.56 -1.44 -2.72
N ASP A 17 -19.34 -1.26 -1.66
CA ASP A 17 -20.74 -0.81 -1.76
C ASP A 17 -20.84 0.70 -2.08
N SER A 18 -19.90 1.49 -1.58
CA SER A 18 -19.80 2.94 -1.86
C SER A 18 -19.12 3.29 -3.19
N PHE A 19 -18.64 2.29 -3.94
CA PHE A 19 -17.93 2.53 -5.19
C PHE A 19 -18.90 2.85 -6.32
N GLU A 20 -18.85 4.10 -6.81
CA GLU A 20 -19.57 4.48 -8.01
C GLU A 20 -18.91 3.84 -9.24
N ARG A 21 -19.60 2.87 -9.84
CA ARG A 21 -19.07 2.14 -10.99
C ARG A 21 -19.06 3.06 -12.21
N VAL A 22 -17.87 3.54 -12.57
CA VAL A 22 -17.61 4.08 -13.92
C VAL A 22 -17.52 2.94 -14.93
N GLN A 23 -17.98 3.19 -16.16
CA GLN A 23 -18.16 2.16 -17.20
C GLN A 23 -16.90 1.33 -17.47
N ASP A 24 -15.72 1.94 -17.33
CA ASP A 24 -14.42 1.29 -17.58
C ASP A 24 -13.80 0.60 -16.33
N ALA A 25 -14.45 0.67 -15.16
CA ALA A 25 -13.91 0.10 -13.92
C ALA A 25 -14.48 -1.28 -13.57
N VAL A 26 -15.30 -1.88 -14.42
CA VAL A 26 -15.97 -3.17 -14.12
C VAL A 26 -14.96 -4.29 -13.87
N ASP A 27 -13.94 -4.43 -14.72
CA ASP A 27 -12.92 -5.47 -14.57
C ASP A 27 -12.08 -5.25 -13.31
N ALA A 28 -11.66 -4.00 -13.07
CA ALA A 28 -10.92 -3.64 -11.86
C ALA A 28 -11.74 -3.90 -10.59
N PHE A 29 -13.04 -3.56 -10.59
CA PHE A 29 -13.95 -3.80 -9.48
C PHE A 29 -14.11 -5.30 -9.20
N ASN A 30 -14.30 -6.11 -10.23
CA ASN A 30 -14.44 -7.56 -10.11
C ASN A 30 -13.13 -8.19 -9.58
N ALA A 31 -11.99 -7.82 -10.16
CA ALA A 31 -10.69 -8.30 -9.73
C ALA A 31 -10.37 -7.91 -8.27
N ALA A 32 -10.67 -6.67 -7.88
CA ALA A 32 -10.52 -6.20 -6.50
C ALA A 32 -11.41 -6.96 -5.52
N THR A 33 -12.66 -7.22 -5.91
CA THR A 33 -13.63 -7.99 -5.10
C THR A 33 -13.15 -9.43 -4.89
N GLU A 34 -12.66 -10.09 -5.95
CA GLU A 34 -12.11 -11.46 -5.84
C GLU A 34 -10.83 -11.50 -5.02
N PHE A 35 -9.92 -10.54 -5.20
CA PHE A 35 -8.71 -10.43 -4.40
C PHE A 35 -9.03 -10.24 -2.91
N ALA A 36 -10.02 -9.41 -2.56
CA ALA A 36 -10.47 -9.23 -1.18
C ALA A 36 -11.13 -10.48 -0.56
N LYS A 37 -11.62 -11.43 -1.39
CA LYS A 37 -12.08 -12.75 -0.92
C LYS A 37 -10.90 -13.65 -0.57
N LYS A 38 -9.88 -13.70 -1.44
CA LYS A 38 -8.73 -14.59 -1.31
C LYS A 38 -7.46 -13.88 -1.82
N PRO A 39 -6.77 -13.09 -0.98
CA PRO A 39 -5.60 -12.33 -1.41
C PRO A 39 -4.44 -13.29 -1.70
N LYS A 40 -4.19 -13.55 -2.98
CA LYS A 40 -3.13 -14.45 -3.45
C LYS A 40 -2.48 -13.85 -4.70
N GLY A 41 -1.15 -13.87 -4.73
CA GLY A 41 -0.38 -13.31 -5.83
C GLY A 41 -0.51 -11.79 -5.90
N TRP A 42 -0.27 -11.24 -7.09
CA TRP A 42 -0.32 -9.81 -7.35
C TRP A 42 -1.64 -9.42 -8.01
N LEU A 43 -2.22 -8.31 -7.55
CA LEU A 43 -3.25 -7.57 -8.27
C LEU A 43 -2.69 -6.19 -8.60
N VAL A 44 -2.67 -5.86 -9.89
CA VAL A 44 -2.27 -4.53 -10.38
C VAL A 44 -3.51 -3.86 -10.96
N ILE A 45 -3.83 -2.67 -10.45
CA ILE A 45 -4.91 -1.83 -10.97
C ILE A 45 -4.25 -0.59 -11.58
N HIS A 46 -4.37 -0.42 -12.89
CA HIS A 46 -3.82 0.71 -13.63
C HIS A 46 -4.91 1.39 -14.47
N GLY A 47 -4.65 2.62 -14.89
CA GLY A 47 -5.58 3.44 -15.67
C GLY A 47 -5.47 4.91 -15.32
N PRO A 48 -6.24 5.78 -16.00
CA PRO A 48 -6.16 7.23 -15.80
C PRO A 48 -6.53 7.65 -14.38
N ASN A 49 -6.15 8.88 -14.02
CA ASN A 49 -6.52 9.49 -12.74
C ASN A 49 -8.03 9.71 -12.67
N GLY A 50 -8.59 9.63 -11.47
CA GLY A 50 -10.04 9.81 -11.25
C GLY A 50 -10.91 8.56 -11.44
N ASN A 51 -10.37 7.42 -11.89
CA ASN A 51 -11.15 6.19 -12.10
C ASN A 51 -11.26 5.27 -10.87
N GLY A 52 -11.02 5.81 -9.67
CA GLY A 52 -11.29 5.10 -8.41
C GLY A 52 -10.30 4.00 -8.01
N LYS A 53 -9.07 3.98 -8.55
CA LYS A 53 -8.01 3.01 -8.19
C LYS A 53 -7.74 2.99 -6.69
N THR A 54 -7.49 4.15 -6.09
CA THR A 54 -7.28 4.33 -4.65
C THR A 54 -8.50 3.92 -3.84
N HIS A 55 -9.72 4.17 -4.35
CA HIS A 55 -10.95 3.71 -3.70
C HIS A 55 -11.00 2.18 -3.66
N LEU A 56 -10.72 1.50 -4.78
CA LEU A 56 -10.68 0.04 -4.81
C LEU A 56 -9.60 -0.53 -3.89
N ALA A 57 -8.42 0.09 -3.83
CA ALA A 57 -7.36 -0.28 -2.90
C ALA A 57 -7.80 -0.13 -1.43
N ALA A 58 -8.48 0.97 -1.10
CA ALA A 58 -9.07 1.17 0.23
C ALA A 58 -10.19 0.17 0.53
N ALA A 59 -11.04 -0.15 -0.45
CA ALA A 59 -12.12 -1.13 -0.31
C ALA A 59 -11.60 -2.54 -0.05
N ILE A 60 -10.54 -2.96 -0.74
CA ILE A 60 -9.81 -4.22 -0.45
C ILE A 60 -9.31 -4.18 1.00
N THR A 61 -8.66 -3.09 1.40
CA THR A 61 -8.11 -2.94 2.75
C THR A 61 -9.19 -3.07 3.82
N ASN A 62 -10.26 -2.27 3.72
CA ASN A 62 -11.39 -2.30 4.65
C ASN A 62 -11.99 -3.71 4.73
N LYS A 63 -12.18 -4.38 3.60
CA LYS A 63 -12.75 -5.73 3.57
C LYS A 63 -11.87 -6.78 4.24
N LEU A 64 -10.56 -6.65 4.12
CA LEU A 64 -9.60 -7.55 4.76
C LEU A 64 -9.48 -7.26 6.26
N LEU A 65 -9.52 -5.99 6.68
CA LEU A 65 -9.55 -5.60 8.08
C LEU A 65 -10.82 -6.11 8.79
N GLU A 66 -11.99 -6.02 8.15
CA GLU A 66 -13.25 -6.63 8.63
C GLU A 66 -13.11 -8.14 8.91
N LYS A 67 -12.27 -8.83 8.12
CA LYS A 67 -11.98 -10.26 8.28
C LYS A 67 -10.86 -10.54 9.28
N GLY A 68 -10.41 -9.54 10.03
CA GLY A 68 -9.31 -9.65 11.00
C GLY A 68 -7.94 -9.91 10.37
N LYS A 69 -7.75 -9.59 9.10
CA LYS A 69 -6.45 -9.74 8.43
C LYS A 69 -5.55 -8.54 8.73
N VAL A 70 -4.26 -8.78 8.85
CA VAL A 70 -3.25 -7.73 8.95
C VAL A 70 -2.92 -7.23 7.55
N VAL A 71 -3.16 -5.94 7.30
CA VAL A 71 -2.93 -5.29 6.01
C VAL A 71 -2.11 -4.03 6.23
N LEU A 72 -1.05 -3.87 5.45
CA LEU A 72 -0.27 -2.65 5.38
C LEU A 72 -0.65 -1.92 4.09
N PHE A 73 -1.35 -0.79 4.24
CA PHE A 73 -1.63 0.14 3.15
C PHE A 73 -0.58 1.23 3.19
N LEU A 74 0.02 1.60 2.05
CA LEU A 74 1.03 2.65 1.95
C LEU A 74 0.89 3.40 0.62
N ASN A 75 1.04 4.71 0.66
CA ASN A 75 1.28 5.53 -0.53
C ASN A 75 2.78 5.44 -0.89
N VAL A 76 3.10 5.18 -2.16
CA VAL A 76 4.49 4.91 -2.58
C VAL A 76 5.45 6.09 -2.35
N PRO A 77 5.12 7.33 -2.74
CA PRO A 77 5.91 8.50 -2.38
C PRO A 77 6.20 8.60 -0.87
N GLU A 78 5.18 8.46 -0.03
CA GLU A 78 5.32 8.55 1.44
C GLU A 78 6.17 7.40 2.01
N LEU A 79 6.04 6.18 1.47
CA LEU A 79 6.87 5.04 1.81
C LEU A 79 8.35 5.33 1.56
N LEU A 80 8.67 5.90 0.39
CA LEU A 80 10.04 6.22 0.01
C LEU A 80 10.63 7.31 0.91
N ASP A 81 9.87 8.33 1.24
CA ASP A 81 10.30 9.36 2.21
C ASP A 81 10.49 8.78 3.61
N TYR A 82 9.58 7.90 4.07
CA TYR A 82 9.71 7.20 5.34
C TYR A 82 10.97 6.33 5.43
N LEU A 83 11.35 5.66 4.34
CA LEU A 83 12.58 4.89 4.27
C LEU A 83 13.81 5.81 4.25
N ARG A 84 13.77 6.92 3.51
CA ARG A 84 14.88 7.88 3.43
C ARG A 84 15.15 8.57 4.77
N ASP A 85 14.10 8.88 5.51
CA ASP A 85 14.17 9.50 6.83
C ASP A 85 14.94 8.67 7.87
N ALA A 86 15.08 7.36 7.66
CA ALA A 86 15.85 6.50 8.55
C ALA A 86 17.36 6.74 8.47
N PHE A 87 17.85 7.44 7.44
CA PHE A 87 19.26 7.84 7.31
C PHE A 87 19.54 9.25 7.85
N ASN A 88 18.56 9.92 8.46
CA ASN A 88 18.74 11.27 8.96
C ASN A 88 19.51 11.25 10.30
N PRO A 89 20.74 11.80 10.36
CA PRO A 89 21.61 11.71 11.54
C PRO A 89 21.06 12.44 12.78
N LYS A 90 20.02 13.26 12.63
CA LYS A 90 19.32 13.87 13.77
C LYS A 90 18.51 12.85 14.58
N ARG A 91 18.14 11.70 14.00
CA ARG A 91 17.41 10.62 14.68
C ARG A 91 18.32 9.61 15.38
N ASP A 92 19.63 9.63 15.13
CA ASP A 92 20.60 8.75 15.80
C ASP A 92 20.66 8.97 17.33
N ARG A 93 20.01 10.03 17.84
CA ARG A 93 19.88 10.31 19.28
C ARG A 93 18.57 9.82 19.90
N ASP A 94 17.66 9.27 19.10
CA ASP A 94 16.40 8.70 19.55
C ASP A 94 16.50 7.16 19.45
N GLU A 95 16.88 6.52 20.55
CA GLU A 95 17.00 5.05 20.64
C GLU A 95 15.67 4.32 20.36
N SER A 96 14.53 5.03 20.37
CA SER A 96 13.22 4.46 20.05
C SER A 96 12.87 4.49 18.56
N ALA A 97 13.67 5.20 17.74
CA ALA A 97 13.42 5.30 16.31
C ALA A 97 13.84 4.02 15.59
N LEU A 98 12.91 3.41 14.84
CA LEU A 98 13.21 2.25 14.00
C LEU A 98 14.29 2.59 12.97
N SER A 99 15.28 1.71 12.87
CA SER A 99 16.31 1.72 11.84
C SER A 99 15.72 1.49 10.45
N TYR A 100 16.49 1.82 9.41
CA TYR A 100 16.10 1.54 8.03
C TYR A 100 15.74 0.06 7.82
N GLU A 101 16.56 -0.84 8.35
CA GLU A 101 16.39 -2.28 8.18
C GLU A 101 15.08 -2.78 8.82
N GLU A 102 14.76 -2.32 10.03
CA GLU A 102 13.52 -2.69 10.73
C GLU A 102 12.28 -2.17 9.99
N ARG A 103 12.32 -0.91 9.52
CA ARG A 103 11.24 -0.33 8.72
C ARG A 103 11.01 -1.15 7.46
N PHE A 104 12.07 -1.39 6.70
CA PHE A 104 11.95 -2.06 5.42
C PHE A 104 11.58 -3.53 5.58
N THR A 105 12.06 -4.20 6.62
CA THR A 105 11.67 -5.58 6.95
C THR A 105 10.20 -5.69 7.31
N THR A 106 9.66 -4.74 8.09
CA THR A 106 8.23 -4.68 8.39
C THR A 106 7.38 -4.58 7.13
N ILE A 107 7.80 -3.75 6.16
CA ILE A 107 7.09 -3.58 4.88
C ILE A 107 7.19 -4.84 4.02
N LYS A 108 8.41 -5.38 3.85
CA LYS A 108 8.68 -6.58 3.06
C LYS A 108 7.91 -7.80 3.55
N THR A 109 7.73 -7.95 4.86
CA THR A 109 7.12 -9.14 5.48
C THR A 109 5.63 -8.98 5.79
N ALA A 110 5.02 -7.83 5.48
CA ALA A 110 3.60 -7.60 5.69
C ALA A 110 2.75 -8.71 5.04
N PRO A 111 1.79 -9.34 5.76
CA PRO A 111 0.99 -10.43 5.19
C PRO A 111 0.23 -10.03 3.93
N VAL A 112 -0.36 -8.84 3.94
CA VAL A 112 -0.93 -8.18 2.76
C VAL A 112 -0.36 -6.78 2.69
N LEU A 113 0.20 -6.42 1.54
CA LEU A 113 0.79 -5.12 1.25
C LEU A 113 0.03 -4.48 0.09
N ILE A 114 -0.43 -3.24 0.28
CA ILE A 114 -1.09 -2.44 -0.75
C ILE A 114 -0.23 -1.20 -0.97
N LEU A 115 0.18 -0.99 -2.22
CA LEU A 115 0.97 0.14 -2.67
C LEU A 115 0.09 1.04 -3.55
N ASP A 116 -0.34 2.16 -2.99
CA ASP A 116 -1.16 3.17 -3.67
C ASP A 116 -0.29 4.24 -4.35
N ASP A 117 -0.79 4.84 -5.42
CA ASP A 117 -0.06 5.79 -6.27
C ASP A 117 1.31 5.28 -6.76
N PHE A 118 1.41 3.99 -7.04
CA PHE A 118 2.60 3.40 -7.66
C PHE A 118 2.85 4.03 -9.05
N GLY A 119 4.03 4.61 -9.25
CA GLY A 119 4.42 5.36 -10.44
C GLY A 119 4.22 6.88 -10.33
N ALA A 120 3.72 7.39 -9.20
CA ALA A 120 3.65 8.83 -8.93
C ALA A 120 4.91 9.37 -8.23
N GLU A 121 5.80 8.49 -7.78
CA GLU A 121 7.09 8.84 -7.17
C GLU A 121 8.06 9.48 -8.16
N SER A 122 9.06 10.20 -7.64
CA SER A 122 10.18 10.65 -8.46
C SER A 122 11.01 9.46 -8.93
N GLU A 123 11.28 9.38 -10.24
CA GLU A 123 12.09 8.35 -10.90
C GLU A 123 13.58 8.44 -10.58
N THR A 124 13.92 8.36 -9.29
CA THR A 124 15.32 8.32 -8.84
C THR A 124 15.84 6.89 -8.88
N ALA A 125 17.15 6.72 -9.14
CA ALA A 125 17.79 5.40 -9.10
C ALA A 125 17.55 4.69 -7.75
N TRP A 126 17.55 5.44 -6.66
CA TRP A 126 17.28 4.92 -5.31
C TRP A 126 15.84 4.41 -5.17
N ALA A 127 14.83 5.17 -5.64
CA ALA A 127 13.43 4.74 -5.58
C ALA A 127 13.22 3.44 -6.36
N ASN A 128 13.73 3.38 -7.59
CA ASN A 128 13.66 2.20 -8.45
C ASN A 128 14.33 0.99 -7.80
N GLU A 129 15.52 1.16 -7.21
CA GLU A 129 16.22 0.10 -6.49
C GLU A 129 15.40 -0.45 -5.32
N LYS A 130 14.79 0.43 -4.50
CA LYS A 130 14.02 0.00 -3.32
C LYS A 130 12.70 -0.65 -3.69
N LEU A 131 11.99 -0.13 -4.69
CA LEU A 131 10.79 -0.76 -5.22
C LEU A 131 11.12 -2.13 -5.82
N TYR A 132 12.21 -2.24 -6.59
CA TYR A 132 12.67 -3.53 -7.12
C TYR A 132 12.97 -4.54 -6.00
N GLN A 133 13.73 -4.14 -4.96
CA GLN A 133 14.01 -5.00 -3.81
C GLN A 133 12.74 -5.47 -3.10
N LEU A 134 11.75 -4.58 -2.95
CA LEU A 134 10.48 -4.90 -2.32
C LEU A 134 9.66 -5.91 -3.13
N LEU A 135 9.52 -5.69 -4.43
CA LEU A 135 8.76 -6.57 -5.32
C LEU A 135 9.43 -7.94 -5.45
N ASN A 136 10.75 -7.97 -5.60
CA ASN A 136 11.54 -9.19 -5.73
C ASN A 136 11.51 -10.04 -4.45
N TYR A 137 11.55 -9.42 -3.26
CA TYR A 137 11.44 -10.17 -2.00
C TYR A 137 10.11 -10.92 -1.85
N ARG A 138 9.04 -10.39 -2.47
CA ARG A 138 7.67 -10.89 -2.32
C ARG A 138 7.22 -11.82 -3.47
N THR A 139 8.13 -12.15 -4.39
CA THR A 139 7.89 -13.05 -5.53
C THR A 139 8.55 -14.40 -5.27
#